data_AF-A0A1F3X8V1-F1
#
_entry.id   AF-A0A1F3X8V1-F1
#
_cell.length_a   1.000
_cell.length_b   1.000
_cell.length_c   1.000
_cell.angle_alpha   90.00
_cell.angle_beta   90.00
_cell.angle_gamma   90.00
#
_symmetry.space_group_name_H-M   'P 1'
#
loop_
_entity.id
_entity.type
_entity.pdbx_description
1 polymer ?
#
loop_
_entity_poly.entity_id
_entity_poly.type
_entity_poly.pdbx_seq_one_letter_code
_entity_poly.pdbx_strand_id
1 'polypeptide(L)'
;MGGKTGTGDHRYDVVGRGGRVISSRVVNRAATFTFYLGDRFFGTVTAFVPGSQAAHYDFTSALPVQILKELEPVLRPLLHESPGSIQATTPAAARLAQPRLG
;
A
#
# COMPACT_ATOMS: atom_id res chain seq x y z
N MET A 1 -4.07 -3.95 -17.70
CA MET A 1 -3.70 -4.21 -16.29
C MET A 1 -4.86 -4.91 -15.62
N GLY A 2 -4.60 -5.76 -14.63
CA GLY A 2 -5.64 -6.37 -13.81
C GLY A 2 -5.14 -6.59 -12.39
N GLY A 3 -6.03 -6.98 -11.48
CA GLY A 3 -5.66 -7.17 -10.09
C GLY A 3 -6.83 -7.43 -9.16
N LYS A 4 -6.51 -7.63 -7.88
CA LYS A 4 -7.46 -7.89 -6.82
C LYS A 4 -7.37 -6.81 -5.75
N THR A 5 -8.53 -6.32 -5.35
CA THR A 5 -8.68 -5.40 -4.22
C THR A 5 -9.00 -6.16 -2.94
N GLY A 6 -8.49 -5.65 -1.82
CA GLY A 6 -8.87 -6.05 -0.47
C GLY A 6 -8.84 -4.84 0.45
N THR A 7 -9.91 -4.62 1.21
CA THR A 7 -10.00 -3.59 2.25
C THR A 7 -10.49 -4.23 3.53
N GLY A 8 -9.90 -3.88 4.65
CA GLY A 8 -10.38 -4.36 5.94
C GLY A 8 -9.73 -3.63 7.11
N ASP A 9 -10.43 -3.70 8.23
CA ASP A 9 -9.89 -3.29 9.52
C ASP A 9 -9.35 -4.53 10.24
N HIS A 10 -8.17 -4.41 10.84
CA HIS A 10 -7.81 -5.32 11.92
C HIS A 10 -8.50 -4.84 13.18
N ARG A 11 -9.31 -5.70 13.80
CA ARG A 11 -10.08 -5.39 15.01
C ARG A 11 -9.64 -6.27 16.17
N TYR A 12 -9.61 -5.68 17.35
CA TYR A 12 -9.42 -6.39 18.61
C TYR A 12 -10.78 -6.57 19.27
N ASP A 13 -11.23 -7.81 19.33
CA ASP A 13 -12.53 -8.19 19.87
C ASP A 13 -12.37 -8.87 21.24
N VAL A 14 -13.16 -8.44 22.20
CA VAL A 14 -13.28 -9.08 23.52
C VAL A 14 -14.51 -9.96 23.50
N VAL A 15 -14.34 -11.25 23.77
CA VAL A 15 -15.41 -12.25 23.75
C VAL A 15 -15.78 -12.66 25.17
N GLY A 16 -17.05 -12.49 25.53
CA GLY A 16 -17.60 -12.88 26.82
C GLY A 16 -18.10 -14.32 26.87
N ARG A 17 -18.66 -14.73 28.02
CA ARG A 17 -19.26 -16.05 28.19
C ARG A 17 -20.34 -16.31 27.12
N GLY A 18 -20.30 -17.48 26.50
CA GLY A 18 -21.24 -17.86 25.43
C GLY A 18 -20.86 -17.36 24.03
N GLY A 19 -19.62 -16.90 23.82
CA GLY A 19 -19.10 -16.57 22.48
C GLY A 19 -19.51 -15.20 21.94
N ARG A 20 -20.20 -14.38 22.75
CA ARG A 20 -20.65 -13.05 22.34
C ARG A 20 -19.51 -12.04 22.40
N VAL A 21 -19.31 -11.29 21.32
CA VAL A 21 -18.44 -10.10 21.33
C VAL A 21 -19.04 -9.04 22.25
N ILE A 22 -18.31 -8.65 23.29
CA ILE A 22 -18.73 -7.65 24.28
C ILE A 22 -18.04 -6.30 24.08
N SER A 23 -16.94 -6.26 23.33
CA SER A 23 -16.28 -5.04 22.89
C SER A 23 -15.51 -5.33 21.60
N SER A 24 -15.43 -4.36 20.69
CA SER A 24 -14.68 -4.45 19.44
C SER A 24 -14.09 -3.10 19.11
N ARG A 25 -12.76 -3.02 18.93
CA ARG A 25 -12.07 -1.78 18.57
C ARG A 25 -11.17 -1.98 17.35
N VAL A 26 -11.09 -0.98 16.50
CA VAL A 26 -10.14 -0.96 15.38
C VAL A 26 -8.71 -0.84 15.93
N VAL A 27 -7.80 -1.61 15.36
CA VAL A 27 -6.36 -1.61 15.63
C VAL A 27 -5.59 -0.97 14.47
N ASN A 28 -6.03 -1.21 13.24
CA ASN A 28 -5.54 -0.56 12.04
C ASN A 28 -6.54 -0.74 10.89
N ARG A 29 -6.35 0.02 9.82
CA ARG A 29 -7.06 -0.15 8.55
C ARG A 29 -6.05 -0.34 7.42
N ALA A 30 -6.32 -1.31 6.55
CA ALA A 30 -5.53 -1.57 5.36
C ALA A 30 -6.43 -1.63 4.12
N ALA A 31 -5.96 -1.01 3.05
CA ALA A 31 -6.52 -1.16 1.72
C ALA A 31 -5.39 -1.52 0.76
N THR A 32 -5.48 -2.70 0.17
CA THR A 32 -4.46 -3.26 -0.71
C THR A 32 -5.04 -3.51 -2.09
N PHE A 33 -4.21 -3.24 -3.11
CA PHE A 33 -4.45 -3.64 -4.48
C PHE A 33 -3.23 -4.42 -4.98
N THR A 34 -3.42 -5.72 -5.20
CA THR A 34 -2.41 -6.58 -5.83
C THR A 34 -2.69 -6.63 -7.32
N PHE A 35 -1.68 -6.40 -8.15
CA PHE A 35 -1.87 -6.16 -9.57
C PHE A 35 -0.83 -6.88 -10.44
N TYR A 36 -1.19 -7.02 -11.71
CA TYR A 36 -0.27 -7.27 -12.80
C TYR A 36 -0.41 -6.18 -13.87
N LEU A 37 0.71 -5.83 -14.49
CA LEU A 37 0.83 -4.76 -15.46
C LEU A 37 1.71 -5.21 -16.64
N GLY A 38 1.13 -5.24 -17.84
CA GLY A 38 1.74 -5.92 -18.99
C GLY A 38 1.98 -7.41 -18.71
N ASP A 39 3.02 -7.95 -19.32
CA ASP A 39 3.33 -9.39 -19.28
C ASP A 39 4.38 -9.76 -18.22
N ARG A 40 4.96 -8.77 -17.53
CA ARG A 40 6.14 -9.00 -16.67
C ARG A 40 6.08 -8.36 -15.28
N PHE A 41 5.22 -7.39 -15.05
CA PHE A 41 5.22 -6.66 -13.79
C PHE A 41 4.08 -7.12 -12.91
N PHE A 42 4.43 -7.51 -11.69
CA PHE A 42 3.50 -7.93 -10.64
C PHE A 42 3.85 -7.15 -9.38
N GLY A 43 2.86 -6.75 -8.61
CA GLY A 43 3.13 -5.94 -7.43
C GLY A 43 1.91 -5.76 -6.55
N THR A 44 2.12 -5.01 -5.48
CA THR A 44 1.07 -4.65 -4.54
C THR A 44 1.23 -3.21 -4.09
N VAL A 45 0.12 -2.49 -3.99
CA VAL A 45 0.05 -1.16 -3.38
C VAL A 45 -0.85 -1.23 -2.17
N THR A 46 -0.38 -0.76 -1.02
CA THR A 46 -1.13 -0.79 0.25
C THR A 46 -1.19 0.62 0.85
N ALA A 47 -2.40 1.11 1.09
CA ALA A 47 -2.67 2.22 1.99
C ALA A 47 -2.92 1.67 3.39
N PHE A 48 -2.24 2.22 4.39
CA PHE A 48 -2.25 1.69 5.76
C PHE A 48 -2.33 2.82 6.77
N VAL A 49 -3.27 2.70 7.72
CA VAL A 49 -3.37 3.60 8.87
C VAL A 49 -3.25 2.77 10.15
N PRO A 50 -2.19 2.97 10.95
CA PRO A 50 -2.02 2.28 12.22
C PRO A 50 -2.84 2.92 13.35
N GLY A 51 -3.13 2.13 14.38
CA GLY A 51 -3.68 2.59 15.64
C GLY A 51 -5.20 2.75 15.65
N SER A 52 -5.73 3.08 16.82
CA SER A 52 -7.18 3.23 17.02
C SER A 52 -7.80 4.36 16.21
N GLN A 53 -7.00 5.36 15.81
CA GLN A 53 -7.43 6.45 14.94
C GLN A 53 -7.85 5.96 13.55
N ALA A 54 -7.42 4.77 13.14
CA ALA A 54 -7.89 4.13 11.92
C ALA A 54 -9.42 3.94 11.88
N ALA A 55 -10.09 3.95 13.04
CA ALA A 55 -11.56 3.94 13.12
C ALA A 55 -12.23 5.18 12.48
N HIS A 56 -11.48 6.26 12.24
CA HIS A 56 -11.98 7.49 11.61
C HIS A 56 -11.74 7.54 10.10
N TYR A 57 -11.23 6.45 9.52
CA TYR A 57 -10.90 6.39 8.10
C TYR A 57 -11.78 5.36 7.40
N ASP A 58 -12.46 5.79 6.34
CA ASP A 58 -13.34 4.93 5.53
C ASP A 58 -12.78 4.64 4.13
N PHE A 59 -11.48 4.90 3.91
CA PHE A 59 -10.86 4.66 2.60
C PHE A 59 -10.97 3.20 2.18
N THR A 60 -10.99 2.96 0.88
CA THR A 60 -11.05 1.63 0.28
C THR A 60 -9.84 1.40 -0.62
N SER A 61 -9.73 0.21 -1.20
CA SER A 61 -8.72 -0.12 -2.22
C SER A 61 -8.80 0.76 -3.46
N ALA A 62 -9.87 1.57 -3.63
CA ALA A 62 -9.92 2.60 -4.68
C ALA A 62 -8.76 3.59 -4.58
N LEU A 63 -8.28 3.91 -3.36
CA LEU A 63 -7.14 4.80 -3.14
C LEU A 63 -5.84 4.22 -3.73
N PRO A 64 -5.39 3.00 -3.35
CA PRO A 64 -4.27 2.33 -4.01
C PRO A 64 -4.42 2.17 -5.54
N VAL A 65 -5.63 1.85 -6.02
CA VAL A 65 -5.90 1.72 -7.46
C VAL A 65 -5.68 3.06 -8.17
N GLN A 66 -6.16 4.15 -7.58
CA GLN A 66 -6.01 5.48 -8.14
C GLN A 66 -4.55 5.94 -8.16
N ILE A 67 -3.82 5.70 -7.07
CA ILE A 67 -2.37 5.97 -7.00
C ILE A 67 -1.64 5.24 -8.13
N LEU A 68 -1.93 3.95 -8.36
CA LEU A 68 -1.28 3.21 -9.45
C LEU A 68 -1.62 3.78 -10.83
N LYS A 69 -2.86 4.22 -11.06
CA LYS A 69 -3.26 4.88 -12.32
C LYS A 69 -2.51 6.19 -12.55
N GLU A 70 -2.32 6.98 -11.49
CA GLU A 70 -1.55 8.23 -11.56
C GLU A 70 -0.06 7.97 -11.82
N LEU A 71 0.48 6.86 -11.31
CA LEU A 71 1.85 6.43 -11.59
C LEU A 71 2.01 5.78 -12.97
N GLU A 72 0.92 5.34 -13.61
CA GLU A 72 0.98 4.60 -14.88
C GLU A 72 1.81 5.31 -15.97
N PRO A 73 1.67 6.62 -16.24
CA PRO A 73 2.47 7.29 -17.27
C PRO A 73 3.97 7.25 -16.99
N VAL A 74 4.36 7.28 -15.71
CA VAL A 74 5.76 7.17 -15.28
C VAL A 74 6.28 5.74 -15.41
N LEU A 75 5.40 4.75 -15.23
CA LEU A 75 5.73 3.33 -15.36
C LEU A 75 5.77 2.86 -16.82
N ARG A 76 5.02 3.49 -17.73
CA ARG A 76 4.90 3.09 -19.14
C ARG A 76 6.23 2.83 -19.86
N PRO A 77 7.27 3.68 -19.76
CA PRO A 77 8.57 3.40 -20.38
C PRO A 77 9.16 2.07 -19.92
N LEU A 78 9.10 1.77 -18.62
CA LEU A 78 9.59 0.51 -18.04
C LEU A 78 8.79 -0.72 -18.53
N LEU A 79 7.50 -0.52 -18.82
CA LEU A 79 6.64 -1.58 -19.35
C LEU A 79 6.95 -1.93 -20.82
N HIS A 80 7.42 -0.95 -21.60
CA HIS A 80 7.69 -1.09 -23.03
C HIS A 80 9.16 -1.40 -23.32
N GLU A 81 10.04 -1.28 -22.33
CA GLU A 81 11.45 -1.66 -22.44
C GLU A 81 11.63 -3.19 -22.48
N SER A 82 12.27 -3.66 -23.55
CA SER A 82 12.68 -5.06 -23.74
C SER A 82 13.53 -5.54 -22.56
N PRO A 83 13.40 -6.81 -22.14
CA PRO A 83 14.14 -7.34 -21.00
C PRO A 83 15.62 -7.43 -21.38
N GLY A 84 16.37 -6.37 -21.04
CA GLY A 84 17.76 -6.17 -21.42
C GLY A 84 18.28 -4.73 -21.24
N SER A 85 17.39 -3.74 -21.10
CA SER A 85 17.77 -2.32 -20.99
C SER A 85 17.69 -1.72 -19.58
N ILE A 86 17.27 -2.46 -18.56
CA ILE A 86 17.27 -1.96 -17.17
C ILE A 86 18.73 -1.89 -16.67
N GLN A 87 19.47 -0.86 -17.09
CA GLN A 87 20.60 -0.40 -16.31
C GLN A 87 20.02 0.08 -14.98
N ALA A 88 20.35 -0.61 -13.90
CA ALA A 88 20.00 -0.17 -12.57
C ALA A 88 20.64 1.21 -12.36
N THR A 89 19.89 2.29 -12.61
CA THR A 89 20.25 3.61 -12.09
C THR A 89 20.06 3.52 -10.59
N THR A 90 21.16 3.22 -9.90
CA THR A 90 21.32 3.37 -8.46
C THR A 90 20.71 4.72 -8.07
N PRO A 91 19.65 4.75 -7.23
CA PRO A 91 19.17 6.02 -6.73
C PRO A 91 20.32 6.67 -5.98
N ALA A 92 20.71 7.87 -6.41
CA ALA A 92 21.71 8.66 -5.73
C ALA A 92 21.25 8.82 -4.28
N ALA A 93 21.96 8.18 -3.36
CA ALA A 93 21.68 8.27 -1.93
C ALA A 93 21.63 9.76 -1.57
N ALA A 94 20.43 10.23 -1.23
CA ALA A 94 20.23 11.58 -0.75
C ALA A 94 21.14 11.73 0.48
N ARG A 95 22.22 12.50 0.32
CA ARG A 95 23.11 12.87 1.42
C ARG A 95 22.25 13.62 2.44
N LEU A 96 21.88 12.94 3.52
CA LEU A 96 21.36 13.58 4.71
C LEU A 96 22.42 14.55 5.22
N ALA A 97 22.16 15.84 5.04
CA ALA A 97 22.92 16.89 5.68
C ALA A 97 22.82 16.70 7.20
N GLN A 98 23.94 16.38 7.83
CA GLN A 98 24.04 16.34 9.29
C GLN A 98 23.95 17.78 9.82
N PRO A 99 23.09 18.08 10.81
CA PRO A 99 23.10 19.37 11.47
C PRO A 99 24.38 19.49 12.30
N ARG A 100 25.14 20.56 12.08
CA ARG A 100 26.25 20.95 12.94
C ARG A 100 25.66 21.43 14.27
N LEU A 101 25.93 20.71 15.35
CA LEU A 101 25.68 21.19 16.70
C LEU A 101 26.85 22.13 17.06
N GLY A 102 26.52 23.37 17.42
CA GLY A 102 27.46 24.34 17.99
C GLY A 102 27.73 24.08 19.46
#